data_AF-A0A354X6B3-F1
#
_entry.id   AF-A0A354X6B3-F1
#
_cell.length_a   1.000
_cell.length_b   1.000
_cell.length_c   1.000
_cell.angle_alpha   90.00
_cell.angle_beta   90.00
_cell.angle_gamma   90.00
#
_symmetry.space_group_name_H-M   'P 1'
#
loop_
_entity.id
_entity.type
_entity.pdbx_description
1 polymer ?
#
loop_
_entity_poly.entity_id
_entity_poly.type
_entity_poly.pdbx_seq_one_letter_code
_entity_poly.pdbx_strand_id
1 'polypeptide(L)'
;WLAHRNILSKNVKGQTGETDNLLNDLSKEPFVSALGTLNLTTDRDGMQLANDDVREVETGKRTKTAVKENSKSRELRRQLSADYSNLMEYIAVLAKAYPDQAEWNKLLTVVNVIRKRYKELIKHREGGKKDKKKEKE
;
A
#
# COMPACT_ATOMS: atom_id res chain seq x y z
N TRP A 1 -1.90 -37.42 3.99
CA TRP A 1 -1.63 -36.53 5.15
C TRP A 1 -0.29 -35.80 5.06
N LEU A 2 0.86 -36.49 4.92
CA LEU A 2 2.18 -35.83 4.88
C LEU A 2 2.31 -34.72 3.83
N ALA A 3 1.74 -34.93 2.63
CA ALA A 3 1.77 -33.95 1.53
C ALA A 3 1.04 -32.63 1.86
N HIS A 4 -0.02 -32.69 2.67
CA HIS A 4 -0.94 -31.56 2.92
C HIS A 4 -0.86 -31.00 4.35
N ARG A 5 0.12 -31.43 5.16
CA ARG A 5 0.18 -31.06 6.59
C ARG A 5 0.58 -29.59 6.84
N ASN A 6 1.30 -28.98 5.91
CA ASN A 6 1.91 -27.66 6.09
C ASN A 6 1.20 -26.57 5.27
N ILE A 7 -0.10 -26.71 5.02
CA ILE A 7 -0.88 -25.70 4.28
C ILE A 7 -0.81 -24.36 5.03
N LEU A 8 -1.07 -24.39 6.35
CA LEU A 8 -1.15 -23.19 7.20
C LEU A 8 0.16 -22.38 7.28
N SER A 9 1.32 -22.97 7.00
CA SER A 9 2.59 -22.23 7.00
C SER A 9 2.81 -21.41 5.73
N LYS A 10 1.96 -21.56 4.70
CA LYS A 10 2.09 -20.81 3.45
C LYS A 10 1.39 -19.45 3.53
N ASN A 11 1.71 -18.55 2.61
CA ASN A 11 0.94 -17.32 2.42
C ASN A 11 -0.45 -17.64 1.84
N VAL A 12 -1.39 -16.68 1.85
CA VAL A 12 -2.79 -16.90 1.41
C VAL A 12 -2.88 -17.56 0.04
N LYS A 13 -2.11 -17.10 -0.95
CA LYS A 13 -2.08 -17.71 -2.30
C LYS A 13 -1.59 -19.16 -2.29
N GLY A 14 -0.54 -19.42 -1.50
CA GLY A 14 0.01 -20.76 -1.33
C GLY A 14 -0.94 -21.68 -0.56
N GLN A 15 -1.65 -21.15 0.44
CA GLN A 15 -2.70 -21.87 1.16
C GLN A 15 -3.81 -22.28 0.20
N THR A 16 -4.36 -21.34 -0.58
CA THR A 16 -5.45 -21.63 -1.51
C THR A 16 -5.06 -22.69 -2.55
N GLY A 17 -3.83 -22.62 -3.08
CA GLY A 17 -3.35 -23.58 -4.08
C GLY A 17 -3.07 -24.97 -3.51
N GLU A 18 -2.57 -25.09 -2.27
CA GLU A 18 -2.42 -26.41 -1.65
C GLU A 18 -3.75 -27.01 -1.20
N THR A 19 -4.70 -26.18 -0.77
CA THR A 19 -6.07 -26.63 -0.51
C THR A 19 -6.69 -27.22 -1.78
N ASP A 20 -6.39 -26.69 -2.97
CA ASP A 20 -6.83 -27.28 -4.24
C ASP A 20 -6.19 -28.63 -4.53
N ASN A 21 -4.88 -28.74 -4.28
CA ASN A 21 -4.19 -30.03 -4.42
C ASN A 21 -4.80 -31.08 -3.49
N LEU A 22 -5.11 -30.69 -2.24
CA LEU A 22 -5.80 -31.55 -1.28
C LEU A 22 -7.19 -31.95 -1.77
N LEU A 23 -8.02 -31.00 -2.21
CA LEU A 23 -9.37 -31.26 -2.72
C LEU A 23 -9.36 -32.15 -3.97
N ASN A 24 -8.36 -31.98 -4.84
CA ASN A 24 -8.13 -32.82 -6.01
C ASN A 24 -7.76 -34.26 -5.59
N ASP A 25 -6.87 -34.43 -4.62
CA ASP A 25 -6.50 -35.75 -4.12
C ASP A 25 -7.66 -36.45 -3.42
N LEU A 26 -8.46 -35.71 -2.65
CA LEU A 26 -9.69 -36.20 -2.03
C LEU A 26 -10.75 -36.66 -3.04
N SER A 27 -10.66 -36.19 -4.28
CA SER A 27 -11.58 -36.56 -5.36
C SER A 27 -11.13 -37.84 -6.10
N LYS A 28 -9.99 -38.42 -5.73
CA LYS A 28 -9.42 -39.65 -6.34
C LYS A 28 -9.58 -40.84 -5.41
N GLU A 29 -9.50 -42.05 -5.96
CA GLU A 29 -9.43 -43.26 -5.15
C GLU A 29 -8.06 -43.38 -4.44
N PRO A 30 -8.00 -43.96 -3.23
CA PRO A 30 -9.11 -44.56 -2.46
C PRO A 30 -9.92 -43.54 -1.62
N PHE A 31 -9.61 -42.25 -1.71
CA PHE A 31 -10.12 -41.24 -0.79
C PHE A 31 -11.59 -40.90 -1.04
N VAL A 32 -12.03 -40.83 -2.29
CA VAL A 32 -13.43 -40.52 -2.62
C VAL A 32 -14.40 -41.56 -2.05
N SER A 33 -14.06 -42.85 -2.11
CA SER A 33 -14.85 -43.93 -1.50
C SER A 33 -14.83 -43.86 0.04
N ALA A 34 -13.69 -43.51 0.63
CA ALA A 34 -13.56 -43.34 2.08
C ALA A 34 -14.38 -42.14 2.60
N LEU A 35 -14.45 -41.03 1.85
CA LEU A 35 -15.27 -39.87 2.19
C LEU A 35 -16.75 -40.24 2.28
N GLY A 36 -17.26 -41.03 1.33
CA GLY A 36 -18.63 -41.54 1.37
C GLY A 36 -18.88 -42.44 2.57
N THR A 37 -17.96 -43.36 2.84
CA THR A 37 -18.06 -44.30 3.98
C THR A 37 -18.07 -43.57 5.33
N LEU A 38 -17.29 -42.49 5.45
CA LEU A 38 -17.18 -41.68 6.67
C LEU A 38 -18.19 -40.53 6.73
N ASN A 39 -19.05 -40.37 5.72
CA ASN A 39 -19.99 -39.24 5.57
C ASN A 39 -19.30 -37.85 5.61
N LEU A 40 -18.07 -37.75 5.11
CA LEU A 40 -17.27 -36.52 5.09
C LEU A 40 -17.38 -35.73 3.78
N THR A 41 -18.26 -36.15 2.87
CA THR A 41 -18.49 -35.47 1.59
C THR A 41 -18.90 -34.00 1.80
N THR A 42 -19.78 -33.74 2.78
CA THR A 42 -20.22 -32.38 3.11
C THR A 42 -19.06 -31.51 3.61
N ASP A 43 -18.14 -32.07 4.40
CA ASP A 43 -16.98 -31.33 4.88
C ASP A 43 -16.03 -30.97 3.74
N ARG A 44 -15.80 -31.89 2.80
CA ARG A 44 -15.01 -31.65 1.59
C ARG A 44 -15.62 -30.52 0.75
N ASP A 45 -16.94 -30.51 0.59
CA ASP A 45 -17.63 -29.47 -0.18
C ASP A 45 -17.61 -28.11 0.55
N GLY A 46 -17.72 -28.12 1.89
CA GLY A 46 -17.53 -26.93 2.72
C GLY A 46 -16.11 -26.36 2.60
N MET A 47 -15.09 -27.22 2.51
CA MET A 47 -13.71 -26.80 2.26
C MET A 47 -13.54 -26.16 0.88
N GLN A 48 -14.17 -26.71 -0.16
CA GLN A 48 -14.17 -26.13 -1.51
C GLN A 48 -14.79 -24.74 -1.50
N LEU A 49 -15.98 -24.60 -0.91
CA LEU A 49 -16.69 -23.32 -0.81
C LEU A 49 -15.86 -22.26 -0.08
N ALA A 50 -15.29 -22.60 1.07
CA ALA A 50 -14.45 -21.69 1.83
C ALA A 50 -13.18 -21.27 1.06
N ASN A 51 -12.59 -22.17 0.26
CA ASN A 51 -11.43 -21.84 -0.56
C ASN A 51 -11.80 -20.90 -1.71
N ASP A 52 -12.98 -21.08 -2.31
CA ASP A 52 -13.50 -20.23 -3.37
C ASP A 52 -13.84 -18.82 -2.86
N ASP A 53 -14.47 -18.69 -1.69
CA ASP A 53 -14.74 -17.40 -1.03
C ASP A 53 -13.46 -16.59 -0.79
N VAL A 54 -12.39 -17.26 -0.35
CA VAL A 54 -11.08 -16.61 -0.17
C VAL A 54 -10.54 -16.07 -1.50
N ARG A 55 -10.68 -16.83 -2.59
CA ARG A 55 -10.24 -16.36 -3.92
C ARG A 55 -11.05 -15.16 -4.40
N GLU A 56 -12.36 -15.16 -4.17
CA GLU A 56 -13.22 -14.02 -4.54
C GLU A 56 -12.77 -12.75 -3.79
N VAL A 57 -12.56 -12.87 -2.48
CA VAL A 57 -12.07 -11.76 -1.65
C VAL A 57 -10.71 -11.25 -2.12
N GLU A 58 -9.75 -12.14 -2.41
CA GLU A 58 -8.42 -11.75 -2.88
C GLU A 58 -8.47 -11.10 -4.28
N THR A 59 -9.35 -11.59 -5.17
CA THR A 59 -9.58 -10.98 -6.48
C THR A 59 -10.21 -9.60 -6.34
N GLY A 60 -11.19 -9.45 -5.43
CA GLY A 60 -11.80 -8.17 -5.07
C GLY A 60 -10.80 -7.16 -4.46
N LYS A 61 -9.86 -7.61 -3.64
CA LYS A 61 -8.78 -6.76 -3.12
C LYS A 61 -7.81 -6.34 -4.23
N ARG A 62 -7.46 -7.25 -5.13
CA ARG A 62 -6.54 -6.97 -6.24
C ARG A 62 -7.15 -5.98 -7.23
N THR A 63 -8.43 -6.12 -7.56
CA THR A 63 -9.15 -5.16 -8.39
C THR A 63 -9.23 -3.79 -7.71
N LYS A 64 -9.61 -3.71 -6.43
CA LYS A 64 -9.59 -2.45 -5.66
C LYS A 64 -8.20 -1.81 -5.56
N THR A 65 -7.15 -2.62 -5.46
CA THR A 65 -5.76 -2.13 -5.41
C THR A 65 -5.26 -1.68 -6.79
N ALA A 66 -5.65 -2.37 -7.87
CA ALA A 66 -5.38 -1.95 -9.24
C ALA A 66 -6.15 -0.68 -9.64
N VAL A 67 -7.37 -0.50 -9.11
CA VAL A 67 -8.20 0.69 -9.25
C VAL A 67 -7.72 1.84 -8.35
N LYS A 68 -6.87 1.57 -7.36
CA LYS A 68 -6.16 2.61 -6.59
C LYS A 68 -5.14 3.28 -7.52
N GLU A 69 -5.66 4.22 -8.30
CA GLU A 69 -5.02 5.03 -9.32
C GLU A 69 -3.63 5.52 -8.87
N ASN A 70 -2.60 4.78 -9.26
CA ASN A 70 -1.21 5.12 -8.96
C ASN A 70 -0.65 6.17 -9.94
N SER A 71 -1.48 6.84 -10.75
CA SER A 71 -0.99 7.54 -11.96
C SER A 71 -1.20 9.05 -12.00
N LYS A 72 -2.00 9.68 -11.13
CA LYS A 72 -2.15 11.16 -11.13
C LYS A 72 -1.56 11.86 -9.92
N SER A 73 -1.70 11.31 -8.72
CA SER A 73 -1.25 12.00 -7.50
C SER A 73 0.26 12.18 -7.42
N ARG A 74 1.04 11.19 -7.87
CA ARG A 74 2.50 11.25 -7.89
C ARG A 74 3.01 12.26 -8.91
N GLU A 75 2.44 12.24 -10.11
CA GLU A 75 2.80 13.20 -11.16
C GLU A 75 2.37 14.62 -10.80
N LEU A 76 1.16 14.80 -10.24
CA LEU A 76 0.68 16.09 -9.76
C LEU A 76 1.57 16.64 -8.64
N ARG A 77 2.04 15.80 -7.70
CA ARG A 77 3.01 16.21 -6.67
C ARG A 77 4.33 16.65 -7.28
N ARG A 78 4.80 15.96 -8.32
CA ARG A 78 6.04 16.29 -9.02
C ARG A 78 5.92 17.63 -9.74
N GLN A 79 4.83 17.83 -10.48
CA GLN A 79 4.51 19.07 -11.19
C GLN A 79 4.40 20.24 -10.21
N LEU A 80 3.60 20.10 -9.14
CA LEU A 80 3.44 21.15 -8.13
C LEU A 80 4.77 21.53 -7.46
N SER A 81 5.65 20.55 -7.23
CA SER A 81 6.99 20.81 -6.66
C SER A 81 7.91 21.55 -7.64
N ALA A 82 7.82 21.23 -8.93
CA ALA A 82 8.58 21.90 -9.98
C ALA A 82 8.11 23.34 -10.18
N ASP A 83 6.80 23.57 -10.32
CA ASP A 83 6.20 24.89 -10.49
C ASP A 83 6.52 25.81 -9.31
N TYR A 84 6.41 25.28 -8.08
CA TYR A 84 6.81 26.01 -6.89
C TYR A 84 8.30 26.37 -6.94
N SER A 85 9.19 25.44 -7.26
CA SER A 85 10.64 25.70 -7.30
C SER A 85 10.99 26.77 -8.33
N ASN A 86 10.39 26.70 -9.52
CA ASN A 86 10.56 27.69 -10.59
C ASN A 86 10.11 29.08 -10.15
N LEU A 87 8.94 29.19 -9.49
CA LEU A 87 8.44 30.47 -8.99
C LEU A 87 9.40 31.08 -7.96
N MET A 88 9.93 30.25 -7.04
CA MET A 88 10.86 30.73 -6.02
C MET A 88 12.17 31.24 -6.63
N GLU A 89 12.69 30.53 -7.64
CA GLU A 89 13.89 30.94 -8.36
C GLU A 89 13.65 32.23 -9.15
N TYR A 90 12.51 32.34 -9.84
CA TYR A 90 12.12 33.55 -10.55
C TYR A 90 12.08 34.78 -9.63
N ILE A 91 11.44 34.67 -8.47
CA ILE A 91 11.40 35.76 -7.48
C ILE A 91 12.81 36.15 -7.00
N ALA A 92 13.68 35.16 -6.75
CA ALA A 92 15.05 35.43 -6.31
C ALA A 92 15.89 36.10 -7.40
N VAL A 93 15.75 35.67 -8.66
CA VAL A 93 16.42 36.27 -9.81
C VAL A 93 15.96 37.71 -10.01
N LEU A 94 14.66 37.98 -9.94
CA LEU A 94 14.13 39.34 -10.09
C LEU A 94 14.58 40.27 -8.97
N ALA A 95 14.58 39.80 -7.72
CA ALA A 95 15.10 40.58 -6.59
C ALA A 95 16.58 40.95 -6.77
N LYS A 96 17.37 40.07 -7.41
CA LYS A 96 18.77 40.33 -7.72
C LYS A 96 18.96 41.23 -8.94
N ALA A 97 18.16 41.05 -9.99
CA ALA A 97 18.27 41.79 -11.24
C ALA A 97 17.75 43.23 -11.14
N TYR A 98 16.75 43.47 -10.27
CA TYR A 98 16.11 44.77 -10.09
C TYR A 98 16.19 45.22 -8.63
N PRO A 99 17.40 45.55 -8.11
CA PRO A 99 17.57 45.94 -6.71
C PRO A 99 16.86 47.26 -6.37
N ASP A 100 16.68 48.13 -7.37
CA ASP A 100 16.01 49.42 -7.22
C ASP A 100 14.48 49.30 -7.02
N GLN A 101 13.91 48.13 -7.34
CA GLN A 101 12.51 47.81 -7.09
C GLN A 101 12.38 47.07 -5.74
N ALA A 102 12.08 47.83 -4.69
CA ALA A 102 12.00 47.34 -3.32
C ALA A 102 10.95 46.21 -3.12
N GLU A 103 9.96 46.12 -4.01
CA GLU A 103 8.88 45.15 -4.00
C GLU A 103 9.38 43.71 -4.14
N TRP A 104 10.38 43.46 -5.01
CA TRP A 104 10.94 42.12 -5.20
C TRP A 104 11.68 41.63 -3.96
N ASN A 105 12.43 42.51 -3.30
CA ASN A 105 13.13 42.19 -2.05
C ASN A 105 12.16 41.93 -0.89
N LYS A 106 11.06 42.70 -0.81
CA LYS A 106 9.97 42.46 0.15
C LYS A 106 9.32 41.09 -0.10
N LEU A 107 8.99 40.78 -1.36
CA LEU A 107 8.39 39.50 -1.73
C LEU A 107 9.30 38.31 -1.40
N LEU A 108 10.59 38.40 -1.75
CA LEU A 108 11.59 37.37 -1.44
C LEU A 108 11.68 37.12 0.08
N THR A 109 11.64 38.18 0.88
CA THR A 109 11.68 38.08 2.34
C THR A 109 10.45 37.36 2.89
N VAL A 110 9.25 37.74 2.46
CA VAL A 110 7.99 37.09 2.88
C VAL A 110 8.01 35.60 2.55
N VAL A 111 8.39 35.25 1.33
CA VAL A 111 8.52 33.87 0.86
C VAL A 111 9.49 33.06 1.72
N ASN A 112 10.65 33.63 2.05
CA ASN A 112 11.64 32.96 2.88
C ASN A 112 11.17 32.72 4.32
N VAL A 113 10.41 33.67 4.89
CA VAL A 113 9.76 33.50 6.20
C VAL A 113 8.77 32.33 6.19
N ILE A 114 7.92 32.25 5.15
CA ILE A 114 6.97 31.15 4.99
C ILE A 114 7.71 29.81 4.88
N ARG A 115 8.74 29.73 4.04
CA ARG A 115 9.55 28.50 3.86
C ARG A 115 10.20 28.05 5.17
N LYS A 116 10.72 28.99 5.97
CA LYS A 116 11.28 28.70 7.29
C LYS A 116 10.24 28.09 8.23
N ARG A 117 9.05 28.69 8.33
CA ARG A 117 7.95 28.19 9.19
C ARG A 117 7.52 26.77 8.80
N TYR A 118 7.37 26.48 7.51
CA TYR A 118 7.02 25.13 7.07
C TYR A 118 8.13 24.11 7.37
N LYS A 119 9.40 24.49 7.19
CA LYS A 119 10.55 23.63 7.55
C LYS A 119 10.54 23.28 9.04
N GLU A 120 10.23 24.24 9.89
CA GLU A 120 10.10 24.03 11.34
C GLU A 120 8.91 23.12 11.67
N LEU A 121 7.74 23.35 11.07
CA LEU A 121 6.56 22.50 11.25
C LEU A 121 6.80 21.03 10.86
N ILE A 122 7.53 20.79 9.77
CA ILE A 122 7.90 19.42 9.34
C ILE A 122 8.84 18.78 10.37
N LYS A 123 9.87 19.49 10.82
CA LYS A 123 10.79 19.00 11.87
C LYS A 123 10.05 18.64 13.17
N HIS A 124 9.10 19.46 13.61
CA HIS A 124 8.29 19.16 14.79
C HIS A 124 7.45 17.88 14.62
N ARG A 125 6.89 17.65 13.42
CA ARG A 125 6.13 16.43 13.11
C ARG A 125 7.02 15.19 13.05
N GLU A 126 8.26 15.32 12.59
CA GLU A 126 9.24 14.22 12.56
C GLU A 126 9.77 13.88 13.95
N GLY A 127 10.01 14.89 14.80
CA GLY A 127 10.38 14.71 16.21
C GLY A 127 9.31 13.94 16.97
N GLY A 128 8.06 14.40 16.92
CA GLY A 128 6.94 13.71 17.60
C GLY A 128 6.64 12.30 17.08
N LYS A 129 7.05 11.95 15.85
CA LYS A 129 7.00 10.58 15.34
C LYS A 129 8.11 9.69 15.90
N LYS A 130 9.30 10.24 16.19
CA LYS A 130 10.39 9.51 16.84
C LYS A 130 10.09 9.25 18.32
N ASP A 131 9.48 10.22 19.00
CA ASP A 131 9.13 10.09 20.42
C ASP A 131 8.03 9.03 20.63
N LYS A 132 6.98 9.03 19.78
CA LYS A 132 5.95 7.97 19.77
C LYS A 132 6.45 6.58 19.39
N LYS A 133 7.62 6.46 18.76
CA LYS A 133 8.22 5.17 18.42
C LYS A 133 9.00 4.60 19.61
N LYS A 134 9.60 5.45 20.44
CA LYS A 134 10.29 5.07 21.68
C LYS A 134 9.35 4.68 22.82
N GLU A 135 8.14 5.23 22.87
CA GLU A 135 7.11 4.82 23.85
C GLU A 135 6.48 3.44 23.54
N LYS A 136 6.75 2.86 22.38
CA LYS A 136 6.19 1.58 21.93
C LYS A 136 7.21 0.43 21.90
N GLU A 137 8.45 0.69 22.28
CA GLU A 137 9.49 -0.32 22.55
C GLU A 137 9.61 -0.50 24.07
#